data_AF-A0A7W1ANC1-F1
#
_entry.id   AF-A0A7W1ANC1-F1
#
_cell.length_a   1.000
_cell.length_b   1.000
_cell.length_c   1.000
_cell.angle_alpha   90.00
_cell.angle_beta   90.00
_cell.angle_gamma   90.00
#
_symmetry.space_group_name_H-M   'P 1'
#
loop_
_entity.id
_entity.type
_entity.pdbx_description
1 polymer ?
#
loop_
_entity_poly.entity_id
_entity_poly.type
_entity_poly.pdbx_seq_one_letter_code
_entity_poly.pdbx_strand_id
1 'polypeptide(L)'
;MAIATNTRLKEGTVVIQFETGVYVVIQQLEGSRAPRPMPLENGFSNDVAYRVLGLHSPSETSECYLVLANDRDELWFISNRHCRFHRILPAGSPPIPRFAAATTALRQAT
;
A
#
# COMPACT_ATOMS: atom_id res chain seq x y z
N MET A 1 -5.34 -12.41 -17.96
CA MET A 1 -5.10 -11.57 -19.14
C MET A 1 -4.31 -10.36 -18.68
N ALA A 2 -2.99 -10.37 -18.87
CA ALA A 2 -2.11 -9.26 -18.49
C ALA A 2 -2.00 -8.30 -19.69
N ILE A 3 -2.34 -7.03 -19.48
CA ILE A 3 -2.06 -5.99 -20.48
C ILE A 3 -0.58 -5.67 -20.36
N ALA A 4 0.24 -6.25 -21.22
CA ALA A 4 1.59 -5.78 -21.45
C ALA A 4 1.49 -4.46 -22.22
N THR A 5 1.51 -3.33 -21.50
CA THR A 5 1.69 -2.02 -22.12
C THR A 5 3.15 -1.89 -22.56
N ASN A 6 3.45 -2.42 -23.75
CA ASN A 6 4.67 -2.10 -24.51
C ASN A 6 4.58 -0.65 -25.01
N THR A 7 4.65 0.31 -24.09
CA THR A 7 4.78 1.72 -24.45
C THR A 7 6.27 2.00 -24.58
N ARG A 8 6.73 2.26 -25.80
CA ARG A 8 8.09 2.76 -26.07
C ARG A 8 8.18 4.14 -25.41
N LEU A 9 8.80 4.21 -24.24
CA LEU A 9 9.01 5.46 -23.52
C LEU A 9 9.89 6.37 -24.38
N LYS A 10 9.48 7.63 -24.57
CA LYS A 10 10.32 8.61 -25.28
C LYS A 10 11.59 8.83 -24.47
N GLU A 11 12.71 9.02 -25.16
CA GLU A 11 13.98 9.37 -24.53
C GLU A 11 13.79 10.63 -23.67
N GLY A 12 14.11 10.54 -22.37
CA GLY A 12 13.81 11.58 -21.38
C GLY A 12 12.50 11.42 -20.58
N THR A 13 11.71 10.37 -20.81
CA THR A 13 10.52 10.09 -19.98
C THR A 13 10.95 9.53 -18.62
N VAL A 14 10.83 10.32 -17.55
CA VAL A 14 10.92 9.80 -16.19
C VAL A 14 9.64 9.04 -15.90
N VAL A 15 9.69 7.72 -16.01
CA VAL A 15 8.61 6.87 -15.51
C VAL A 15 8.88 6.62 -14.05
N ILE A 16 7.98 7.10 -13.20
CA ILE A 16 7.91 6.62 -11.82
C ILE A 16 7.31 5.21 -11.90
N GLN A 17 8.17 4.22 -12.10
CA GLN A 17 7.80 2.82 -12.02
C GLN A 17 7.84 2.42 -10.55
N PHE A 18 6.79 1.77 -10.06
CA PHE A 18 6.76 1.17 -8.73
C PHE A 18 6.61 -0.34 -8.85
N GLU A 19 7.12 -1.04 -7.85
CA GLU A 19 7.04 -2.49 -7.80
C GLU A 19 5.58 -2.94 -7.66
N THR A 20 5.18 -3.93 -8.44
CA THR A 20 3.82 -4.46 -8.37
C THR A 20 3.68 -5.38 -7.16
N GLY A 21 2.55 -5.30 -6.45
CA GLY A 21 2.30 -6.18 -5.32
C GLY A 21 3.00 -5.74 -4.02
N VAL A 22 3.36 -4.46 -3.91
CA VAL A 22 3.72 -3.86 -2.63
C VAL A 22 2.51 -3.84 -1.69
N TYR A 23 2.72 -4.31 -0.47
CA TYR A 23 1.80 -4.20 0.65
C TYR A 23 2.38 -3.24 1.68
N VAL A 24 1.52 -2.37 2.23
CA VAL A 24 1.85 -1.42 3.29
C VAL A 24 0.92 -1.61 4.48
N VAL A 25 1.40 -1.27 5.66
CA VAL A 25 0.57 -1.15 6.86
C VAL A 25 0.34 0.30 7.22
N ILE A 26 -0.81 0.59 7.82
CA ILE A 26 -1.12 1.91 8.32
C ILE A 26 -0.44 2.12 9.68
N GLN A 27 0.37 3.17 9.74
CA GLN A 27 0.89 3.78 10.95
C GLN A 27 0.55 5.26 10.88
N GLN A 28 -0.68 5.58 11.31
CA GLN A 28 -1.16 6.96 11.32
C GLN A 28 -0.18 7.84 12.10
N LEU A 29 0.12 8.99 11.50
CA LEU A 29 0.99 9.99 12.09
C LEU A 29 0.07 10.91 12.88
N GLU A 30 0.45 11.22 14.11
CA GLU A 30 -0.35 12.06 15.00
C GLU A 30 0.22 13.48 15.10
N GLY A 31 -0.59 14.40 15.62
CA GLY A 31 -0.19 15.77 15.92
C GLY A 31 -0.48 16.79 14.80
N SER A 32 -0.07 18.04 15.03
CA SER A 32 -0.47 19.19 14.19
C SER A 32 0.08 19.19 12.76
N ARG A 33 1.09 18.36 12.48
CA ARG A 33 1.71 18.21 11.14
C ARG A 33 1.38 16.88 10.46
N ALA A 34 0.43 16.13 11.02
CA ALA A 34 -0.08 14.92 10.40
C ALA A 34 -0.85 15.29 9.13
N PRO A 35 -0.55 14.64 7.98
CA PRO A 35 -1.33 14.86 6.77
C PRO A 35 -2.78 14.40 6.98
N ARG A 36 -3.71 14.99 6.21
CA ARG A 36 -5.10 14.54 6.13
C ARG A 36 -5.31 13.87 4.77
N PRO A 37 -6.21 12.88 4.66
CA PRO A 37 -7.10 12.35 5.70
C PRO A 37 -6.38 11.44 6.70
N MET A 38 -6.96 11.28 7.91
CA MET A 38 -6.48 10.35 8.94
C MET A 38 -6.96 8.93 8.61
N PRO A 39 -6.08 7.98 8.24
CA PRO A 39 -6.54 6.70 7.73
C PRO A 39 -7.38 5.90 8.75
N LEU A 40 -7.02 5.92 10.04
CA LEU A 40 -7.73 5.15 11.07
C LEU A 40 -9.14 5.69 11.35
N GLU A 41 -9.40 6.95 11.03
CA GLU A 41 -10.75 7.53 11.10
C GLU A 41 -11.59 7.18 9.84
N ASN A 42 -10.94 6.74 8.76
CA ASN A 42 -11.53 6.56 7.43
C ASN A 42 -11.46 5.09 6.97
N GLY A 43 -11.76 4.15 7.87
CA GLY A 43 -11.98 2.74 7.53
C GLY A 43 -10.72 1.92 7.28
N PHE A 44 -9.54 2.44 7.61
CA PHE A 44 -8.32 1.63 7.66
C PHE A 44 -8.06 1.10 9.07
N SER A 45 -7.38 -0.04 9.13
CA SER A 45 -6.89 -0.68 10.33
C SER A 45 -5.37 -0.65 10.40
N ASN A 46 -4.84 -0.58 11.62
CA ASN A 46 -3.41 -0.78 11.86
C ASN A 46 -3.01 -2.27 11.82
N ASP A 47 -3.97 -3.20 11.82
CA ASP A 47 -3.75 -4.65 11.89
C ASP A 47 -3.80 -5.35 10.53
N VAL A 48 -4.07 -4.61 9.46
CA VAL A 48 -4.16 -5.13 8.10
C VAL A 48 -3.07 -4.52 7.24
N ALA A 49 -2.51 -5.32 6.34
CA ALA A 49 -1.65 -4.80 5.28
C ALA A 49 -2.43 -4.67 3.97
N TYR A 50 -2.38 -3.48 3.39
CA TYR A 50 -3.11 -3.05 2.22
C TYR A 50 -2.23 -3.10 0.98
N ARG A 51 -2.79 -3.60 -0.12
CA ARG A 51 -2.10 -3.60 -1.41
C ARG A 51 -2.07 -2.18 -1.98
N VAL A 52 -0.90 -1.73 -2.41
CA VAL A 52 -0.75 -0.49 -3.16
C VAL A 52 -1.29 -0.70 -4.57
N LEU A 53 -2.32 0.07 -4.93
CA LEU A 53 -2.97 0.01 -6.24
C LEU A 53 -2.35 1.01 -7.23
N GLY A 54 -1.76 2.08 -6.72
CA GLY A 54 -1.16 3.14 -7.51
C GLY A 54 -0.39 4.13 -6.65
N LEU A 55 0.33 5.02 -7.33
CA LEU A 55 1.02 6.16 -6.75
C LEU A 55 0.57 7.43 -7.44
N HIS A 56 0.41 8.50 -6.66
CA HIS A 56 0.17 9.84 -7.17
C HIS A 56 1.06 10.83 -6.43
N SER A 57 1.83 11.63 -7.16
CA SER A 57 2.62 12.73 -6.60
C SER A 57 2.18 14.01 -7.30
N PRO A 58 1.44 14.91 -6.63
CA PRO A 58 1.13 16.21 -7.20
C PRO A 58 2.41 17.04 -7.29
N SER A 59 2.55 17.82 -8.36
CA SER A 59 3.74 18.62 -8.67
C SER A 59 4.06 19.68 -7.62
N GLU A 60 3.05 20.10 -6.86
CA GLU A 60 3.12 21.23 -5.94
C GLU A 60 3.54 20.83 -4.52
N THR A 61 3.70 19.54 -4.24
CA THR A 61 4.03 19.05 -2.90
C THR A 61 5.14 18.00 -2.95
N SER A 62 5.98 17.95 -1.92
CA SER A 62 6.95 16.87 -1.72
C SER A 62 6.32 15.58 -1.18
N GLU A 63 4.99 15.47 -1.18
CA GLU A 63 4.28 14.27 -0.70
C GLU A 63 3.94 13.33 -1.86
N CYS A 64 4.04 12.03 -1.57
CA CYS A 64 3.57 10.97 -2.46
C CYS A 64 2.37 10.29 -1.81
N TYR A 65 1.30 10.12 -2.56
CA TYR A 65 0.08 9.46 -2.13
C TYR A 65 0.04 8.04 -2.68
N LEU A 66 -0.26 7.08 -1.80
CA LEU A 66 -0.56 5.71 -2.16
C LEU A 66 -2.07 5.59 -2.40
N VAL A 67 -2.46 5.00 -3.52
CA VAL A 67 -3.86 4.64 -3.77
C VAL A 67 -4.12 3.29 -3.11
N LEU A 68 -5.01 3.28 -2.11
CA LEU A 68 -5.36 2.11 -1.31
C LEU A 68 -6.88 1.91 -1.29
N ALA A 69 -7.32 0.65 -1.19
CA ALA A 69 -8.70 0.32 -0.83
C ALA A 69 -8.75 0.00 0.66
N ASN A 70 -9.70 0.58 1.39
CA ASN A 70 -9.87 0.36 2.83
C ASN A 70 -10.80 -0.82 3.14
N ASP A 71 -11.11 -1.04 4.42
CA ASP A 71 -11.97 -2.16 4.86
C ASP A 71 -13.47 -1.92 4.57
N ARG A 72 -13.83 -0.76 4.03
CA ARG A 72 -15.20 -0.34 3.65
C ARG A 72 -15.42 -0.30 2.14
N ASP A 73 -14.54 -0.91 1.37
CA ASP A 73 -14.56 -0.90 -0.11
C ASP A 73 -14.40 0.50 -0.74
N GLU A 74 -13.80 1.45 -0.03
CA GLU A 74 -13.56 2.81 -0.52
C GLU A 74 -12.11 2.97 -1.02
N LEU A 75 -11.93 3.74 -2.10
CA LEU A 75 -10.61 4.11 -2.62
C LEU A 75 -10.14 5.44 -2.02
N TRP A 76 -8.92 5.46 -1.52
CA TRP A 76 -8.33 6.61 -0.86
C TRP A 76 -6.92 6.91 -1.37
N PHE A 77 -6.58 8.20 -1.36
CA PHE A 77 -5.22 8.71 -1.54
C PHE A 77 -4.61 8.94 -0.16
N ILE A 78 -3.75 8.03 0.29
CA ILE A 78 -3.14 8.09 1.62
C ILE A 78 -1.71 8.59 1.49
N SER A 79 -1.39 9.67 2.21
CA SER A 79 -0.03 10.20 2.29
C SER A 79 0.94 9.09 2.73
N ASN A 80 2.04 8.92 2.00
CA ASN A 80 3.06 7.91 2.28
C ASN A 80 3.62 7.99 3.71
N ARG A 81 3.52 9.15 4.35
CA ARG A 81 3.94 9.38 5.74
C ARG A 81 3.15 8.53 6.75
N HIS A 82 1.90 8.20 6.43
CA HIS A 82 1.05 7.30 7.22
C HIS A 82 1.32 5.82 6.97
N CYS A 83 2.17 5.48 6.00
CA CYS A 83 2.36 4.10 5.55
C CYS A 83 3.74 3.59 5.96
N ARG A 84 3.83 2.29 6.26
CA ARG A 84 5.10 1.58 6.37
C ARG A 84 5.10 0.40 5.42
N PHE A 85 6.24 0.17 4.78
CA PHE A 85 6.44 -1.01 3.96
C PHE A 85 6.22 -2.27 4.79
N HIS A 86 5.50 -3.24 4.23
CA HIS A 86 5.31 -4.56 4.85
C HIS A 86 6.03 -5.65 4.08
N ARG A 87 5.67 -5.84 2.82
CA ARG A 87 6.24 -6.87 1.94
C ARG A 87 5.88 -6.62 0.47
N ILE A 88 6.57 -7.32 -0.43
CA ILE A 88 6.17 -7.47 -1.82
C ILE A 88 5.66 -8.90 -1.98
N LEU A 89 4.48 -9.06 -2.60
CA LEU A 89 3.90 -10.35 -2.94
C LEU A 89 3.59 -10.41 -4.42
N PRO A 90 3.56 -11.62 -5.03
CA PRO A 90 3.07 -11.79 -6.39
C PRO A 90 1.68 -11.17 -6.57
N ALA A 91 1.44 -10.63 -7.77
CA ALA A 91 0.16 -10.03 -8.12
C ALA A 91 -1.00 -11.01 -7.90
N GLY A 92 -2.07 -10.55 -7.23
CA GLY A 92 -3.25 -11.36 -6.94
C GLY A 92 -3.27 -12.03 -5.56
N SER A 93 -2.24 -11.83 -4.74
CA SER A 93 -2.29 -12.26 -3.32
C SER A 93 -3.43 -11.54 -2.57
N PRO A 94 -4.14 -12.19 -1.64
CA PRO A 94 -5.19 -11.54 -0.84
C PRO A 94 -4.62 -10.57 0.21
N PRO A 95 -5.45 -9.68 0.79
CA PRO A 95 -5.10 -8.93 1.99
C PRO A 95 -4.67 -9.86 3.12
N ILE A 96 -3.75 -9.37 3.94
CA ILE A 96 -3.00 -10.18 4.90
C ILE A 96 -2.98 -9.46 6.25
N PRO A 97 -3.18 -10.17 7.36
CA PRO A 97 -2.94 -9.62 8.68
C PRO A 97 -1.52 -9.07 8.80
N ARG A 98 -1.38 -7.93 9.47
CA ARG A 98 -0.09 -7.30 9.79
C ARG A 98 0.77 -8.24 10.61
N PHE A 99 0.17 -8.82 11.64
CA PHE A 99 0.77 -9.88 12.44
C PHE A 99 0.19 -11.19 11.93
N ALA A 100 0.97 -11.95 11.15
CA ALA A 100 0.62 -13.34 10.95
C ALA A 100 0.68 -14.02 12.32
N ALA A 101 -0.42 -14.62 12.77
CA ALA A 101 -0.31 -15.58 13.86
C ALA A 101 0.73 -16.61 13.44
N ALA A 102 1.80 -16.75 14.21
CA ALA A 102 2.78 -17.80 14.03
C ALA A 102 2.11 -19.15 14.35
N THR A 103 1.28 -19.64 13.44
CA THR A 103 0.53 -20.87 13.62
C THR A 103 0.73 -21.73 12.40
N THR A 104 1.73 -22.61 12.49
CA THR A 104 1.66 -24.06 12.21
C THR A 104 2.94 -24.57 11.56
N ALA A 105 3.86 -25.09 12.39
CA ALA A 105 4.75 -26.20 12.02
C ALA A 105 5.33 -26.86 13.29
N LEU A 106 4.48 -27.21 14.26
CA LEU A 106 4.84 -28.12 15.35
C LEU A 106 3.57 -28.86 15.74
N ARG A 107 3.62 -30.21 15.68
CA ARG A 107 2.56 -31.22 15.95
C ARG A 107 1.89 -31.90 14.75
N GLN A 108 2.67 -32.29 13.76
CA GLN A 108 2.50 -33.61 13.13
C GLN A 108 3.82 -34.38 13.26
N ALA A 109 4.14 -34.75 14.50
CA ALA A 109 5.19 -35.71 14.85
C ALA A 109 4.91 -36.15 16.29
N THR A 110 3.88 -36.96 16.47
CA THR A 110 3.74 -37.85 17.64
C THR A 110 2.95 -39.06 17.20
#